data_AF-A0AAV7W7S9-F1
#
_entry.id   AF-A0AAV7W7S9-F1
#
_cell.length_a   1.000
_cell.length_b   1.000
_cell.length_c   1.000
_cell.angle_alpha   90.00
_cell.angle_beta   90.00
_cell.angle_gamma   90.00
#
_symmetry.space_group_name_H-M   'P 1'
#
loop_
_entity.id
_entity.type
_entity.pdbx_description
1 polymer ?
#
loop_
_entity_poly.entity_id
_entity_poly.type
_entity_poly.pdbx_seq_one_letter_code
_entity_poly.pdbx_strand_id
1 'polypeptide(L)' 'MVNVQRQQETFATIKKILHQQELKYLFIFTAKLRVVHKEKTHFFVTASEAWTWLVVAAIDIGRKTWGLELST' A
#
# COMPACT_ATOMS: atom_id res chain seq x y z
N MET A 1 17.58 -11.21 -14.32
CA MET A 1 17.55 -11.13 -12.84
C MET A 1 17.12 -9.77 -12.28
N VAL A 2 16.93 -8.71 -13.09
CA VAL A 2 16.56 -7.35 -12.62
C VAL A 2 15.11 -7.24 -12.09
N ASN A 3 14.20 -8.10 -12.55
CA ASN A 3 12.77 -7.95 -12.28
C ASN A 3 12.35 -8.37 -10.85
N VAL A 4 13.06 -9.32 -10.24
CA VAL A 4 12.73 -9.86 -8.91
C VAL A 4 13.17 -8.91 -7.79
N GLN A 5 14.34 -8.29 -7.95
CA GLN A 5 14.91 -7.36 -6.96
C GLN A 5 14.05 -6.10 -6.82
N ARG A 6 13.62 -5.52 -7.96
CA ARG A 6 12.69 -4.38 -7.98
C ARG A 6 11.33 -4.72 -7.35
N GLN A 7 10.83 -5.94 -7.53
CA GLN A 7 9.59 -6.38 -6.90
C GLN A 7 9.73 -6.46 -5.36
N GLN A 8 10.86 -6.95 -4.87
CA GLN A 8 11.13 -7.01 -3.43
C GLN A 8 11.21 -5.63 -2.79
N GLU A 9 11.89 -4.67 -3.42
CA GLU A 9 11.95 -3.27 -2.95
C GLU A 9 10.57 -2.61 -2.92
N THR A 10 9.74 -2.90 -3.93
CA THR A 10 8.36 -2.39 -4.00
C THR A 10 7.52 -2.94 -2.85
N PHE A 11 7.59 -4.25 -2.58
CA PHE A 11 6.89 -4.86 -1.44
C PHE A 11 7.38 -4.34 -0.08
N ALA A 12 8.69 -4.11 0.09
CA ALA A 12 9.24 -3.51 1.29
C ALA A 12 8.68 -2.10 1.53
N THR A 13 8.58 -1.30 0.47
CA THR A 13 8.02 0.06 0.52
C THR A 13 6.53 0.02 0.85
N ILE A 14 5.75 -0.83 0.20
CA ILE A 14 4.32 -1.03 0.49
C ILE A 14 4.12 -1.41 1.96
N LYS A 15 4.91 -2.35 2.47
CA LYS A 15 4.84 -2.79 3.87
C LYS A 15 5.09 -1.63 4.84
N LYS A 16 6.08 -0.80 4.56
CA LYS A 16 6.40 0.38 5.39
C LYS A 16 5.23 1.36 5.42
N ILE A 17 4.63 1.66 4.27
CA ILE A 17 3.50 2.60 4.20
C ILE A 17 2.26 2.03 4.91
N LEU A 18 1.91 0.77 4.66
CA LEU A 18 0.77 0.13 5.33
C LEU A 18 0.95 0.12 6.86
N HIS A 19 2.17 -0.10 7.34
CA HIS A 19 2.49 -0.02 8.76
C HIS A 19 2.39 1.40 9.30
N GLN A 20 2.91 2.41 8.58
CA GLN A 20 2.85 3.83 8.98
C GLN A 20 1.42 4.36 9.03
N GLN A 21 0.54 3.87 8.16
CA GLN A 21 -0.87 4.27 8.12
C GLN A 21 -1.76 3.43 9.07
N GLU A 22 -1.16 2.60 9.93
CA GLU A 22 -1.85 1.71 10.86
C GLU A 22 -2.90 0.80 10.18
N LEU A 23 -2.68 0.49 8.90
CA LEU A 23 -3.58 -0.36 8.13
C LEU A 23 -3.36 -1.81 8.50
N LYS A 24 -4.46 -2.56 8.64
CA LYS A 24 -4.38 -4.01 8.83
C LYS A 24 -4.06 -4.66 7.49
N TYR A 25 -2.90 -5.30 7.40
CA TYR A 25 -2.49 -6.04 6.20
C TYR A 25 -2.01 -7.45 6.54
N LEU A 26 -2.15 -8.37 5.59
CA LEU A 26 -1.73 -9.76 5.71
C LEU A 26 -1.18 -10.25 4.37
N PHE A 27 0.02 -10.84 4.39
CA PHE A 27 0.56 -11.54 3.23
C PHE A 27 0.12 -13.01 3.29
N ILE A 28 -0.67 -13.46 2.31
CA ILE A 28 -1.23 -14.82 2.27
C ILE A 28 -0.30 -15.77 1.50
N PHE A 29 0.40 -15.26 0.48
CA PHE A 29 1.36 -16.01 -0.34
C PHE A 29 2.47 -15.06 -0.80
N THR A 30 3.56 -15.59 -1.39
CA THR A 30 4.72 -14.82 -1.90
C THR A 30 4.37 -13.65 -2.85
N ALA A 31 3.15 -13.60 -3.37
CA ALA A 31 2.66 -12.49 -4.18
C ALA A 31 1.28 -11.92 -3.75
N LYS A 32 0.57 -12.54 -2.79
CA LYS A 32 -0.79 -12.11 -2.43
C LYS A 32 -0.80 -11.27 -1.16
N LEU A 33 -1.14 -9.99 -1.31
CA LEU A 33 -1.30 -9.02 -0.22
C LEU A 33 -2.79 -8.75 0.03
N ARG A 34 -3.23 -8.92 1.27
CA ARG A 34 -4.54 -8.51 1.76
C ARG A 34 -4.38 -7.22 2.54
N VAL A 35 -5.17 -6.19 2.26
CA VAL A 35 -5.23 -4.95 3.03
C VAL A 35 -6.67 -4.69 3.43
N VAL A 36 -6.90 -4.33 4.68
CA VAL A 36 -8.21 -3.89 5.19
C VAL A 36 -8.17 -2.39 5.34
N HIS A 37 -9.08 -1.71 4.65
CA HIS A 37 -9.20 -0.26 4.63
C HIS A 37 -10.68 0.12 4.62
N LYS A 38 -11.12 0.98 5.56
CA LYS A 38 -12.53 1.42 5.68
C LYS A 38 -13.54 0.27 5.65
N GLU A 39 -13.28 -0.77 6.46
CA GLU A 39 -14.10 -1.99 6.57
C GLU A 39 -14.17 -2.83 5.28
N LYS A 40 -13.51 -2.41 4.20
CA LYS A 40 -13.37 -3.19 2.97
C LYS A 40 -12.05 -3.95 2.97
N THR A 41 -12.12 -5.20 2.54
CA THR A 41 -10.93 -6.02 2.33
C THR A 41 -10.55 -5.98 0.85
N HIS A 42 -9.33 -5.58 0.56
CA HIS A 42 -8.74 -5.60 -0.77
C HIS A 42 -7.68 -6.69 -0.86
N PHE A 43 -7.63 -7.38 -2.00
CA PHE A 43 -6.64 -8.41 -2.31
C PHE A 43 -5.85 -7.99 -3.54
N PHE A 44 -4.53 -8.08 -3.47
CA PHE A 44 -3.61 -7.74 -4.54
C PHE A 44 -2.75 -8.95 -4.85
N VAL A 45 -2.68 -9.33 -6.13
CA VAL A 45 -1.89 -10.49 -6.60
C VAL A 45 -0.49 -10.04 -7.04
N THR A 46 -0.31 -8.77 -7.36
CA THR A 46 0.99 -8.19 -7.74
C THR A 46 1.34 -6.96 -6.91
N ALA A 47 2.65 -6.70 -6.77
CA ALA A 47 3.15 -5.47 -6.13
C ALA A 47 2.66 -4.21 -6.85
N SER A 48 2.57 -4.26 -8.19
CA SER A 48 2.12 -3.13 -9.01
C SER A 48 0.67 -2.78 -8.74
N GLU A 49 -0.23 -3.77 -8.64
CA GLU A 49 -1.63 -3.52 -8.29
C GLU A 49 -1.77 -2.95 -6.87
N ALA A 50 -1.04 -3.52 -5.92
CA ALA A 50 -1.01 -3.02 -4.54
C ALA A 50 -0.49 -1.57 -4.48
N TRP A 51 0.53 -1.24 -5.26
CA TRP A 51 1.08 0.12 -5.33
C TRP A 51 0.10 1.10 -5.94
N THR A 52 -0.50 0.79 -7.08
CA THR A 52 -1.51 1.65 -7.72
C THR A 52 -2.68 1.90 -6.79
N TRP A 53 -3.19 0.86 -6.13
CA TRP A 53 -4.24 1.02 -5.14
C TRP A 53 -3.77 1.88 -3.96
N LEU A 54 -2.55 1.67 -3.46
CA LEU A 54 -2.02 2.42 -2.33
C LEU A 54 -1.82 3.90 -2.67
N VAL A 55 -1.45 4.25 -3.90
CA VAL A 55 -1.38 5.66 -4.35
C VAL A 55 -2.76 6.31 -4.37
N VAL A 56 -3.77 5.61 -4.91
CA VAL A 56 -5.17 6.11 -4.93
C VAL A 56 -5.74 6.19 -3.52
N ALA A 57 -5.52 5.15 -2.72
CA ALA A 57 -5.93 5.10 -1.33
C ALA A 57 -5.16 6.11 -0.48
N ALA A 58 -3.91 6.46 -0.81
CA ALA A 58 -3.14 7.47 -0.09
C ALA A 58 -3.79 8.86 -0.17
N ILE A 59 -4.56 9.18 -1.21
CA ILE A 59 -5.37 10.41 -1.27
C ILE A 59 -6.47 10.36 -0.20
N ASP A 60 -7.08 9.19 -0.02
CA ASP A 60 -8.22 8.96 0.87
C ASP A 60 -7.79 8.74 2.34
N ILE A 61 -6.66 8.08 2.56
CA ILE A 61 -5.94 7.96 3.84
C ILE A 61 -5.31 9.32 4.21
N GLY A 62 -4.98 10.13 3.19
CA GLY A 62 -4.14 11.31 3.26
C GLY A 62 -4.85 12.66 3.31
N ARG A 63 -5.97 12.78 4.02
CA ARG A 63 -6.33 14.07 4.66
C ARG A 63 -5.76 14.23 6.07
N LYS A 64 -5.08 13.21 6.62
CA LYS A 64 -4.61 13.23 8.02
C LYS A 64 -3.10 13.04 8.22
N THR A 65 -2.36 12.51 7.25
CA THR A 65 -0.93 12.13 7.43
C THR A 65 0.05 12.77 6.46
N TRP A 66 -0.42 13.57 5.50
CA TRP A 66 0.43 14.40 4.67
C TRP A 66 0.13 15.84 5.04
N GLY A 67 1.08 16.53 5.68
CA GLY A 67 0.99 17.95 6.00
C GLY A 67 1.00 18.83 4.74
N LEU A 68 0.06 18.61 3.83
CA LEU A 68 -0.34 19.57 2.81
C LEU A 68 -1.61 20.22 3.32
N GLU A 69 -1.42 21.24 4.16
CA GLU A 69 -2.31 22.40 4.11
C GLU A 69 -2.21 22.94 2.68
N LEU A 70 -3.11 22.49 1.81
CA LEU A 70 -3.43 23.22 0.59
C LEU A 70 -4.14 24.47 1.05
N SER A 71 -3.36 25.51 1.33
CA SER A 71 -3.83 26.88 1.45
C SER A 71 -4.70 27.19 0.23
N THR A 72 -5.92 27.63 0.57
CA THR A 72 -6.97 28.23 -0.25
C THR A 72 -6.50 28.94 -1.51
#